data_AF-A0A0G2FU11-F1
#
_entry.id   AF-A0A0G2FU11-F1
#
_cell.length_a   1.000
_cell.length_b   1.000
_cell.length_c   1.000
_cell.angle_alpha   90.00
_cell.angle_beta   90.00
_cell.angle_gamma   90.00
#
_symmetry.space_group_name_H-M   'P 1'
#
loop_
_entity.id
_entity.type
_entity.pdbx_description
1 polymer ?
#
loop_
_entity_poly.entity_id
_entity_poly.type
_entity_poly.pdbx_seq_one_letter_code
_entity_poly.pdbx_strand_id
1 'polypeptide(L)'
;MVVFGLAVVPVLGLLLVPVFTSPVGAVTDLAQKCNSDTIDKAVVFGAEVAEITAGVVKDWEGISGNDVCNITIAITHRGAGDLVINFYALPLSGWNGIFQGISGGGYRAGEFDQGASQTSLGYSVGSTDAGHSDLASSKDASSWALASPGNVNQYLLLNFARRSVHDMTLIGKALSESFYERPVERSYWTGCSTGGRQGLNLAQHFPDDYDGILANAPTIQ
;
A
#
# COMPACT_ATOMS: atom_id res chain seq x y z
N MET A 1 -11.57 -88.27 -12.99
CA MET A 1 -11.61 -87.57 -11.69
C MET A 1 -11.59 -86.08 -11.98
N VAL A 2 -12.77 -85.48 -11.84
CA VAL A 2 -13.14 -84.05 -11.70
C VAL A 2 -12.31 -82.97 -12.42
N VAL A 3 -12.98 -82.34 -13.39
CA VAL A 3 -12.69 -81.06 -14.05
C VAL A 3 -12.99 -79.91 -13.08
N PHE A 4 -12.13 -78.88 -13.03
CA PHE A 4 -12.55 -77.53 -12.65
C PHE A 4 -11.82 -76.49 -13.52
N GLY A 5 -12.57 -75.90 -14.46
CA GLY A 5 -12.19 -74.67 -15.14
C GLY A 5 -12.48 -73.47 -14.26
N LEU A 6 -11.51 -72.57 -14.12
CA LEU A 6 -11.67 -71.27 -13.49
C LEU A 6 -11.85 -70.23 -14.59
N ALA A 7 -13.08 -69.74 -14.73
CA ALA A 7 -13.42 -68.58 -15.54
C ALA A 7 -12.97 -67.30 -14.82
N VAL A 8 -12.17 -66.47 -15.49
CA VAL A 8 -11.83 -65.12 -15.02
C VAL A 8 -12.89 -64.17 -15.56
N VAL A 9 -13.70 -63.61 -14.65
CA VAL A 9 -14.66 -62.54 -14.96
C VAL A 9 -13.95 -61.20 -14.76
N PRO A 10 -13.90 -60.29 -15.76
CA PRO A 10 -13.37 -58.96 -15.54
C PRO A 10 -14.43 -58.10 -14.83
N VAL A 11 -14.16 -57.72 -13.58
CA VAL A 11 -14.97 -56.73 -12.87
C VAL A 11 -14.57 -55.34 -13.37
N LEU A 12 -15.40 -54.77 -14.24
CA LEU A 12 -15.29 -53.39 -14.68
C LEU A 12 -15.78 -52.48 -13.53
N GLY A 13 -14.88 -52.11 -12.62
CA GLY A 13 -15.17 -51.15 -11.56
C GLY A 13 -15.29 -49.74 -12.13
N LEU A 14 -16.52 -49.24 -12.25
CA LEU A 14 -16.79 -47.84 -12.53
C LEU A 14 -16.42 -47.02 -11.29
N LEU A 15 -15.21 -46.46 -11.25
CA LEU A 15 -14.81 -45.47 -10.25
C LEU A 15 -15.59 -44.17 -10.52
N LEU A 16 -16.71 -44.00 -9.81
CA LEU A 16 -17.38 -42.71 -9.68
C LEU A 16 -16.47 -41.80 -8.85
N VAL A 17 -15.68 -40.96 -9.52
CA VAL A 17 -14.99 -39.85 -8.88
C VAL A 17 -16.07 -38.86 -8.46
N PRO A 18 -16.24 -38.57 -7.15
CA PRO A 18 -17.17 -37.53 -6.74
C PRO A 18 -16.64 -36.21 -7.26
N VAL A 19 -17.38 -35.60 -8.18
CA VAL A 19 -17.17 -34.20 -8.57
C VAL A 19 -17.57 -33.38 -7.35
N PHE A 20 -16.59 -33.01 -6.53
CA PHE A 20 -16.77 -31.96 -5.55
C PHE A 20 -16.93 -30.65 -6.32
N THR A 21 -18.18 -30.27 -6.62
CA THR A 21 -18.48 -28.87 -6.89
C THR A 21 -18.25 -28.14 -5.59
N SER A 22 -17.04 -27.59 -5.41
CA SER A 22 -16.81 -26.58 -4.38
C SER A 22 -17.94 -25.56 -4.52
N PRO A 23 -18.62 -25.17 -3.43
CA PRO A 23 -19.51 -24.03 -3.53
C PRO A 23 -18.66 -22.88 -4.05
N VAL A 24 -19.16 -22.18 -5.07
CA VAL A 24 -18.61 -20.90 -5.52
C VAL A 24 -18.80 -19.95 -4.33
N GLY A 25 -17.90 -20.05 -3.36
CA GLY A 25 -17.78 -19.12 -2.26
C GLY A 25 -17.56 -17.76 -2.91
N ALA A 26 -18.37 -16.80 -2.51
CA ALA A 26 -18.40 -15.46 -3.07
C ALA A 26 -16.96 -14.93 -3.23
N VAL A 27 -16.48 -14.86 -4.47
CA VAL A 27 -15.40 -13.96 -4.81
C VAL A 27 -16.01 -12.57 -4.63
N THR A 28 -15.87 -11.99 -3.44
CA THR A 28 -16.18 -10.58 -3.21
C THR A 28 -15.44 -9.80 -4.27
N ASP A 29 -16.20 -9.12 -5.14
CA ASP A 29 -15.64 -8.21 -6.12
C ASP A 29 -14.85 -7.15 -5.34
N LEU A 30 -13.54 -7.03 -5.60
CA LEU A 30 -12.68 -6.07 -4.91
C LEU A 30 -13.20 -4.64 -5.07
N ALA A 31 -13.94 -4.36 -6.16
CA ALA A 31 -14.62 -3.08 -6.34
C ALA A 31 -15.68 -2.83 -5.26
N GLN A 32 -16.37 -3.86 -4.77
CA GLN A 32 -17.35 -3.74 -3.68
C GLN A 32 -16.67 -3.49 -2.33
N LYS A 33 -15.47 -4.04 -2.11
CA LYS A 33 -14.64 -3.76 -0.92
C LYS A 33 -14.06 -2.35 -0.92
N CYS A 34 -14.10 -1.65 -2.04
CA CYS A 34 -13.60 -0.28 -2.16
C CYS A 34 -14.61 0.73 -1.57
N ASN A 35 -14.78 0.67 -0.25
CA ASN A 35 -15.69 1.51 0.51
C ASN A 35 -15.02 1.92 1.84
N SER A 36 -15.17 3.19 2.23
CA SER A 36 -14.61 3.71 3.49
C SER A 36 -15.13 2.96 4.72
N ASP A 37 -16.38 2.47 4.67
CA ASP A 37 -17.03 1.78 5.79
C ASP A 37 -16.49 0.36 6.02
N THR A 38 -15.86 -0.22 4.99
CA THR A 38 -15.30 -1.58 5.04
C THR A 38 -13.80 -1.61 5.29
N ILE A 39 -13.15 -0.44 5.33
CA ILE A 39 -11.71 -0.33 5.56
C ILE A 39 -11.46 -0.30 7.07
N ASP A 40 -10.72 -1.29 7.55
CA ASP A 40 -10.29 -1.33 8.94
C ASP A 40 -9.40 -0.14 9.29
N LYS A 41 -9.62 0.43 10.47
CA LYS A 41 -8.77 1.50 10.99
C LYS A 41 -7.44 0.91 11.42
N ALA A 42 -6.42 1.12 10.60
CA ALA A 42 -5.04 0.75 10.94
C ALA A 42 -4.60 1.43 12.25
N VAL A 43 -3.93 0.66 13.10
CA VAL A 43 -3.39 1.15 14.37
C VAL A 43 -1.94 1.54 14.16
N VAL A 44 -1.65 2.84 14.24
CA VAL A 44 -0.29 3.39 14.23
C VAL A 44 0.00 3.96 15.62
N PHE A 45 1.17 3.64 16.17
CA PHE A 45 1.51 4.07 17.52
C PHE A 45 1.57 5.61 17.60
N GLY A 46 0.73 6.18 18.46
CA GLY A 46 0.69 7.63 18.70
C GLY A 46 -0.08 8.45 17.65
N ALA A 47 -0.71 7.79 16.66
CA ALA A 47 -1.59 8.43 15.69
C ALA A 47 -3.05 7.96 15.84
N GLU A 48 -3.98 8.84 15.49
CA GLU A 48 -5.41 8.56 15.45
C GLU A 48 -5.93 8.78 14.03
N VAL A 49 -6.76 7.86 13.52
CA VAL A 49 -7.42 8.02 12.21
C VAL A 49 -8.53 9.06 12.33
N ALA A 50 -8.39 10.15 11.58
CA ALA A 50 -9.35 11.24 11.52
C ALA A 50 -10.43 10.98 10.45
N GLU A 51 -10.03 10.54 9.26
CA GLU A 51 -10.93 10.35 8.13
C GLU A 51 -10.43 9.25 7.20
N ILE A 52 -11.36 8.52 6.58
CA ILE A 52 -11.09 7.54 5.52
C ILE A 52 -12.04 7.86 4.36
N THR A 53 -11.50 7.97 3.16
CA THR A 53 -12.29 7.98 1.92
C THR A 53 -11.79 6.87 1.00
N ALA A 54 -12.70 6.28 0.23
CA ALA A 54 -12.36 5.27 -0.75
C ALA A 54 -13.28 5.36 -1.96
N GLY A 55 -12.74 5.08 -3.14
CA GLY A 55 -13.50 5.06 -4.37
C GLY A 55 -12.78 4.31 -5.49
N VAL A 56 -13.58 3.62 -6.31
CA VAL A 56 -13.06 2.95 -7.51
C VAL A 56 -12.70 4.01 -8.55
N VAL A 57 -11.47 3.93 -9.06
CA VAL A 57 -10.99 4.73 -10.19
C VAL A 57 -10.62 3.79 -11.32
N LYS A 58 -11.26 4.01 -12.48
CA LYS A 58 -10.98 3.26 -13.72
C LYS A 58 -9.80 3.88 -14.46
N ASP A 59 -9.01 3.04 -15.11
CA ASP A 59 -7.84 3.44 -15.91
C ASP A 59 -6.98 4.50 -15.18
N TRP A 60 -6.57 4.20 -13.93
CA TRP A 60 -5.91 5.19 -13.07
C TRP A 60 -4.65 5.75 -13.72
N GLU A 61 -4.53 7.09 -13.69
CA GLU A 61 -3.55 7.90 -14.43
C GLU A 61 -3.50 7.62 -15.95
N GLY A 62 -4.64 7.24 -16.54
CA GLY A 62 -4.80 7.03 -17.99
C GLY A 62 -4.21 5.71 -18.52
N ILE A 63 -3.82 4.79 -17.64
CA ILE A 63 -3.30 3.48 -18.05
C ILE A 63 -4.46 2.50 -18.23
N SER A 64 -4.68 2.03 -19.47
CA SER A 64 -5.78 1.12 -19.78
C SER A 64 -5.72 -0.18 -18.96
N GLY A 65 -6.82 -0.51 -18.28
CA GLY A 65 -6.96 -1.69 -17.42
C GLY A 65 -6.36 -1.54 -16.02
N ASN A 66 -5.78 -0.39 -15.68
CA ASN A 66 -5.24 -0.08 -14.36
C ASN A 66 -6.35 0.41 -13.41
N ASP A 67 -7.35 -0.43 -13.18
CA ASP A 67 -8.45 -0.11 -12.27
C ASP A 67 -7.98 -0.29 -10.82
N VAL A 68 -8.17 0.74 -9.98
CA VAL A 68 -7.72 0.73 -8.58
C VAL A 68 -8.83 1.11 -7.62
N CYS A 69 -8.74 0.61 -6.39
CA CYS A 69 -9.36 1.25 -5.25
C CYS A 69 -8.44 2.38 -4.78
N ASN A 70 -8.87 3.63 -4.97
CA ASN A 70 -8.18 4.82 -4.49
C ASN A 70 -8.68 5.11 -3.08
N ILE A 71 -7.77 5.13 -2.11
CA ILE A 71 -8.07 5.26 -0.69
C ILE A 71 -7.24 6.41 -0.12
N THR A 72 -7.88 7.28 0.65
CA THR A 72 -7.20 8.32 1.43
C THR A 72 -7.47 8.10 2.90
N ILE A 73 -6.42 8.11 3.73
CA ILE A 73 -6.51 7.97 5.18
C ILE A 73 -5.81 9.17 5.82
N ALA A 74 -6.60 10.02 6.47
CA ALA A 74 -6.10 11.13 7.26
C ALA A 74 -5.81 10.68 8.68
N ILE A 75 -4.62 11.00 9.20
CA ILE A 75 -4.22 10.72 10.58
C ILE A 75 -3.73 11.99 11.27
N THR A 76 -3.85 12.03 12.60
CA THR A 76 -3.28 13.09 13.45
C THR A 76 -2.49 12.47 14.59
N HIS A 77 -1.41 13.13 14.99
CA HIS A 77 -0.61 12.72 16.15
C HIS A 77 -0.99 13.56 17.37
N ARG A 78 -1.28 12.87 18.49
CA ARG A 78 -1.69 13.55 19.73
C ARG A 78 -0.64 14.59 20.16
N GLY A 79 -1.07 15.85 20.24
CA GLY A 79 -0.23 16.97 20.67
C GLY A 79 0.68 17.56 19.59
N ALA A 80 0.68 17.01 18.37
CA ALA A 80 1.44 17.56 17.24
C ALA A 80 0.70 18.68 16.51
N GLY A 81 -0.64 18.67 16.55
CA GLY A 81 -1.46 19.63 15.81
C GLY A 81 -1.33 19.47 14.29
N ASP A 82 -0.99 18.27 13.82
CA ASP A 82 -0.85 17.93 12.41
C ASP A 82 -2.10 17.21 11.87
N LEU A 83 -2.25 17.22 10.55
CA LEU A 83 -3.18 16.37 9.81
C LEU A 83 -2.41 15.83 8.61
N VAL A 84 -2.02 14.56 8.68
CA VAL A 84 -1.25 13.88 7.63
C VAL A 84 -2.19 13.09 6.75
N ILE A 85 -2.10 13.30 5.44
CA ILE A 85 -2.90 12.59 4.45
C ILE A 85 -2.04 11.50 3.81
N ASN A 86 -2.51 10.26 3.91
CA ASN A 86 -1.90 9.11 3.26
C ASN A 86 -2.80 8.62 2.12
N PHE A 87 -2.19 8.37 0.97
CA PHE A 87 -2.88 7.98 -0.26
C PHE A 87 -2.47 6.57 -0.64
N TYR A 88 -3.43 5.75 -1.06
CA TYR A 88 -3.21 4.38 -1.49
C TYR A 88 -3.97 4.06 -2.76
N ALA A 89 -3.34 3.32 -3.67
CA ALA A 89 -3.99 2.74 -4.84
C ALA A 89 -3.77 1.23 -4.83
N LEU A 90 -4.87 0.50 -4.73
CA LEU A 90 -4.90 -0.95 -4.66
C LEU A 90 -5.49 -1.50 -5.96
N PRO A 91 -4.72 -2.19 -6.82
CA PRO A 91 -5.26 -2.82 -8.02
C PRO A 91 -6.50 -3.68 -7.75
N LEU A 92 -7.58 -3.46 -8.50
CA LEU A 92 -8.82 -4.25 -8.40
C LEU A 92 -8.70 -5.62 -9.09
N SER A 93 -7.59 -5.86 -9.78
CA SER A 93 -7.24 -7.16 -10.33
C SER A 93 -5.72 -7.32 -10.37
N GLY A 94 -5.25 -8.56 -10.40
CA GLY A 94 -3.84 -8.85 -10.66
C GLY A 94 -2.87 -8.43 -9.56
N TRP A 95 -3.33 -8.16 -8.33
CA TRP A 95 -2.40 -7.86 -7.23
C TRP A 95 -1.45 -9.05 -7.00
N ASN A 96 -0.15 -8.77 -7.03
CA ASN A 96 0.89 -9.79 -7.06
C ASN A 96 1.54 -10.03 -5.69
N GLY A 97 0.97 -9.47 -4.61
CA GLY A 97 1.50 -9.61 -3.25
C GLY A 97 2.53 -8.54 -2.87
N ILE A 98 2.79 -7.57 -3.74
CA ILE A 98 3.79 -6.52 -3.51
C ILE A 98 3.12 -5.23 -3.04
N PHE A 99 3.68 -4.63 -1.99
CA PHE A 99 3.44 -3.24 -1.61
C PHE A 99 4.63 -2.36 -1.99
N GLN A 100 4.40 -1.15 -2.51
CA GLN A 100 5.45 -0.20 -2.80
C GLN A 100 5.17 1.21 -2.28
N GLY A 101 6.13 1.77 -1.53
CA GLY A 101 6.10 3.18 -1.17
C GLY A 101 6.55 4.08 -2.32
N ILE A 102 5.79 5.15 -2.56
CA ILE A 102 6.06 6.15 -3.58
C ILE A 102 6.57 7.42 -2.90
N SER A 103 7.81 7.78 -3.21
CA SER A 103 8.48 8.93 -2.62
C SER A 103 8.02 10.27 -3.19
N GLY A 104 8.45 11.36 -2.56
CA GLY A 104 8.35 12.71 -3.11
C GLY A 104 9.67 13.27 -3.67
N GLY A 105 9.65 14.56 -4.01
CA GLY A 105 10.79 15.30 -4.51
C GLY A 105 10.87 16.73 -3.95
N GLY A 106 12.10 17.25 -3.80
CA GLY A 106 12.31 18.55 -3.16
C GLY A 106 11.73 18.56 -1.73
N TYR A 107 10.92 19.56 -1.40
CA TYR A 107 10.23 19.63 -0.11
C TYR A 107 8.84 18.97 -0.09
N ARG A 108 8.52 18.10 -1.06
CA ARG A 108 7.32 17.25 -1.03
C ARG A 108 7.63 15.89 -0.45
N ALA A 109 6.76 15.38 0.42
CA ALA A 109 6.95 14.07 1.03
C ALA A 109 6.57 12.90 0.10
N GLY A 110 5.63 13.11 -0.82
CA GLY A 110 5.12 12.08 -1.73
C GLY A 110 4.55 12.68 -3.01
N GLU A 111 4.58 11.90 -4.10
CA GLU A 111 3.96 12.20 -5.39
C GLU A 111 3.14 10.98 -5.84
N PHE A 112 1.88 10.90 -5.37
CA PHE A 112 1.06 9.69 -5.43
C PHE A 112 0.77 9.18 -6.86
N ASP A 113 0.60 10.09 -7.81
CA ASP A 113 0.40 9.83 -9.25
C ASP A 113 1.57 9.05 -9.88
N GLN A 114 2.79 9.19 -9.35
CA GLN A 114 3.95 8.43 -9.81
C GLN A 114 3.84 6.91 -9.55
N GLY A 115 2.85 6.47 -8.77
CA GLY A 115 2.60 5.06 -8.46
C GLY A 115 1.86 4.27 -9.56
N ALA A 116 1.29 4.92 -10.58
CA ALA A 116 0.43 4.24 -11.56
C ALA A 116 1.14 3.18 -12.39
N SER A 117 2.43 3.39 -12.70
CA SER A 117 3.23 2.39 -13.40
C SER A 117 3.38 1.11 -12.57
N GLN A 118 3.40 1.20 -11.24
CA GLN A 118 3.52 0.04 -10.36
C GLN A 118 2.18 -0.65 -10.14
N THR A 119 1.09 0.08 -10.00
CA THR A 119 -0.24 -0.54 -9.90
C THR A 119 -0.60 -1.32 -11.15
N SER A 120 -0.20 -0.82 -12.34
CA SER A 120 -0.41 -1.55 -13.60
C SER A 120 0.44 -2.84 -13.71
N LEU A 121 1.48 -2.98 -12.89
CA LEU A 121 2.25 -4.22 -12.71
C LEU A 121 1.70 -5.12 -11.58
N GLY A 122 0.59 -4.73 -10.96
CA GLY A 122 -0.07 -5.47 -9.89
C GLY A 122 0.43 -5.15 -8.48
N TYR A 123 1.08 -4.01 -8.25
CA TYR A 123 1.59 -3.63 -6.93
C TYR A 123 0.51 -2.78 -6.23
N SER A 124 0.29 -2.96 -4.94
CA SER A 124 -0.39 -1.92 -4.16
C SER A 124 0.61 -0.83 -3.83
N VAL A 125 0.19 0.43 -3.88
CA VAL A 125 1.10 1.58 -3.66
C VAL A 125 0.59 2.50 -2.58
N GLY A 126 1.50 3.17 -1.89
CA GLY A 126 1.21 4.17 -0.87
C GLY A 126 2.09 5.43 -1.00
N SER A 127 1.54 6.58 -0.65
CA SER A 127 2.23 7.89 -0.63
C SER A 127 1.66 8.76 0.50
N THR A 128 2.37 9.82 0.90
CA THR A 128 1.95 10.71 1.99
C THR A 128 2.31 12.16 1.71
N ASP A 129 1.47 13.09 2.17
CA ASP A 129 1.79 14.53 2.15
C ASP A 129 2.60 14.98 3.38
N ALA A 130 2.82 14.08 4.34
CA ALA A 130 3.48 14.36 5.63
C ALA A 130 2.87 15.54 6.43
N GLY A 131 1.60 15.86 6.17
CA GLY A 131 0.88 16.97 6.78
C GLY A 131 1.26 18.34 6.23
N HIS A 132 1.86 18.39 5.03
CA HIS A 132 2.14 19.62 4.32
C HIS A 132 1.84 19.49 2.82
N SER A 133 0.57 19.73 2.46
CA SER A 133 0.02 19.59 1.11
C SER A 133 0.51 20.63 0.08
N ASP A 134 1.56 21.40 0.37
CA ASP A 134 1.96 22.54 -0.46
C ASP A 134 2.81 22.10 -1.65
N LEU A 135 2.13 21.58 -2.68
CA LEU A 135 2.70 21.10 -3.94
C LEU A 135 3.48 22.19 -4.71
N ALA A 136 3.21 23.48 -4.45
CA ALA A 136 3.87 24.62 -5.08
C ALA A 136 5.33 24.78 -4.62
N SER A 137 5.70 24.12 -3.53
CA SER A 137 6.83 24.52 -2.68
C SER A 137 8.02 23.55 -2.72
N SER A 138 8.16 22.70 -3.75
CA SER A 138 9.32 21.78 -3.84
C SER A 138 10.68 22.46 -3.68
N LYS A 139 10.75 23.79 -3.85
CA LYS A 139 11.94 24.63 -3.66
C LYS A 139 11.98 25.43 -2.35
N ASP A 140 10.87 25.58 -1.63
CA ASP A 140 10.79 26.36 -0.39
C ASP A 140 9.92 25.67 0.67
N ALA A 141 10.51 25.29 1.80
CA ALA A 141 9.78 24.67 2.89
C ALA A 141 9.15 25.68 3.88
N SER A 142 9.39 26.99 3.71
CA SER A 142 9.10 27.99 4.74
C SER A 142 7.63 28.04 5.16
N SER A 143 6.69 27.73 4.25
CA SER A 143 5.25 27.75 4.52
C SER A 143 4.80 26.71 5.55
N TRP A 144 5.55 25.60 5.70
CA TRP A 144 5.18 24.50 6.60
C TRP A 144 6.27 24.16 7.63
N ALA A 145 7.54 24.37 7.29
CA ALA A 145 8.67 24.08 8.19
C ALA A 145 8.83 25.13 9.30
N LEU A 146 8.13 26.27 9.22
CA LEU A 146 8.12 27.31 10.24
C LEU A 146 6.71 27.48 10.82
N ALA A 147 6.62 27.51 12.15
CA ALA A 147 5.39 27.84 12.87
C ALA A 147 5.15 29.36 12.94
N SER A 148 6.22 30.15 12.84
CA SER A 148 6.24 31.61 12.67
C SER A 148 7.66 32.04 12.25
N PRO A 149 7.90 33.30 11.84
CA PRO A 149 9.24 33.74 11.43
C PRO A 149 10.31 33.44 12.51
N GLY A 150 11.31 32.63 12.14
CA GLY A 150 12.38 32.19 13.04
C GLY A 150 12.05 31.03 13.99
N ASN A 151 10.81 30.52 13.99
CA ASN A 151 10.39 29.41 14.85
C ASN A 151 10.07 28.17 14.00
N VAL A 152 10.82 27.11 14.22
CA VAL A 152 10.71 25.86 13.48
C VAL A 152 9.47 25.06 13.91
N ASN A 153 8.73 24.55 12.94
CA ASN A 153 7.69 23.56 13.16
C ASN A 153 8.31 22.16 13.26
N GLN A 154 8.68 21.76 14.48
CA GLN A 154 9.36 20.49 14.72
C GLN A 154 8.53 19.26 14.34
N TYR A 155 7.20 19.32 14.47
CA TYR A 155 6.33 18.18 14.17
C TYR A 155 6.22 17.92 12.67
N LEU A 156 6.03 18.97 11.85
CA LEU A 156 6.02 18.80 10.40
C LEU A 156 7.39 18.46 9.84
N LEU A 157 8.48 18.95 10.44
CA LEU A 157 9.82 18.48 10.08
C LEU A 157 10.03 17.00 10.43
N LEU A 158 9.55 16.53 11.59
CA LEU A 158 9.62 15.11 11.95
C LEU A 158 8.80 14.23 10.98
N ASN A 159 7.62 14.71 10.58
CA ASN A 159 6.78 14.06 9.56
C ASN A 159 7.55 13.91 8.25
N PHE A 160 8.05 15.02 7.70
CA PHE A 160 8.80 15.03 6.45
C PHE A 160 10.08 14.19 6.54
N ALA A 161 10.79 14.26 7.67
CA ALA A 161 12.06 13.57 7.85
C ALA A 161 11.89 12.06 7.85
N ARG A 162 10.91 11.53 8.59
CA ARG A 162 10.82 10.07 8.80
C ARG A 162 9.45 9.52 9.21
N ARG A 163 8.70 10.25 10.03
CA ARG A 163 7.53 9.67 10.72
C ARG A 163 6.43 9.30 9.74
N SER A 164 6.05 10.22 8.85
CA SER A 164 4.90 9.99 7.97
C SER A 164 5.14 8.94 6.90
N VAL A 165 6.38 8.79 6.40
CA VAL A 165 6.68 7.71 5.45
C VAL A 165 6.59 6.34 6.12
N HIS A 166 7.02 6.22 7.38
CA HIS A 166 6.85 4.99 8.16
C HIS A 166 5.38 4.69 8.47
N ASP A 167 4.63 5.67 8.97
CA ASP A 167 3.21 5.51 9.28
C ASP A 167 2.42 5.07 8.04
N MET A 168 2.71 5.70 6.90
CA MET A 168 2.14 5.34 5.60
C MET A 168 2.48 3.91 5.21
N THR A 169 3.72 3.46 5.42
CA THR A 169 4.12 2.07 5.14
C THR A 169 3.35 1.07 5.99
N LEU A 170 3.24 1.32 7.31
CA LEU A 170 2.52 0.43 8.22
C LEU A 170 1.04 0.33 7.83
N ILE A 171 0.40 1.48 7.58
CA ILE A 171 -1.01 1.52 7.18
C ILE A 171 -1.20 0.84 5.82
N GLY A 172 -0.36 1.14 4.83
CA GLY A 172 -0.48 0.60 3.47
C GLY A 172 -0.29 -0.91 3.39
N LYS A 173 0.64 -1.47 4.19
CA LYS A 173 0.81 -2.92 4.31
C LYS A 173 -0.42 -3.55 4.94
N ALA A 174 -0.86 -3.07 6.12
CA ALA A 174 -2.04 -3.59 6.80
C ALA A 174 -3.31 -3.50 5.93
N LEU A 175 -3.48 -2.38 5.22
CA LEU A 175 -4.58 -2.15 4.30
C LEU A 175 -4.56 -3.12 3.12
N SER A 176 -3.39 -3.38 2.54
CA SER A 176 -3.25 -4.36 1.46
C SER A 176 -3.62 -5.76 1.95
N GLU A 177 -3.14 -6.16 3.13
CA GLU A 177 -3.41 -7.49 3.68
C GLU A 177 -4.88 -7.72 3.98
N SER A 178 -5.58 -6.74 4.54
CA SER A 178 -7.02 -6.84 4.82
C SER A 178 -7.85 -6.78 3.54
N PHE A 179 -7.53 -5.89 2.60
CA PHE A 179 -8.27 -5.73 1.35
C PHE A 179 -8.23 -7.00 0.48
N TYR A 180 -7.04 -7.59 0.35
CA TYR A 180 -6.80 -8.78 -0.49
C TYR A 180 -6.93 -10.11 0.25
N GLU A 181 -7.11 -10.09 1.58
CA GLU A 181 -7.17 -11.29 2.44
C GLU A 181 -5.95 -12.21 2.28
N ARG A 182 -4.79 -11.62 1.99
CA ARG A 182 -3.52 -12.33 1.78
C ARG A 182 -2.35 -11.44 2.22
N PRO A 183 -1.29 -11.99 2.84
CA PRO A 183 -0.14 -11.20 3.28
C PRO A 183 0.54 -10.43 2.15
N VAL A 184 1.18 -9.31 2.51
CA VAL A 184 2.17 -8.66 1.65
C VAL A 184 3.42 -9.54 1.62
N GLU A 185 3.69 -10.16 0.48
CA GLU A 185 4.81 -11.09 0.31
C GLU A 185 6.15 -10.38 0.20
N ARG A 186 6.13 -9.15 -0.32
CA ARG A 186 7.29 -8.26 -0.43
C ARG A 186 6.88 -6.79 -0.33
N SER A 187 7.75 -5.97 0.25
CA SER A 187 7.62 -4.52 0.19
C SER A 187 8.87 -3.83 -0.39
N TYR A 188 8.66 -2.84 -1.26
CA TYR A 188 9.74 -2.05 -1.85
C TYR A 188 9.58 -0.55 -1.65
N TRP A 189 10.70 0.17 -1.58
CA TRP A 189 10.76 1.62 -1.69
C TRP A 189 11.58 2.01 -2.91
N THR A 190 11.11 2.98 -3.69
CA THR A 190 11.91 3.62 -4.73
C THR A 190 11.79 5.12 -4.60
N GLY A 191 12.92 5.82 -4.71
CA GLY A 191 12.90 7.27 -4.68
C GLY A 191 14.19 7.90 -5.16
N CYS A 192 14.09 9.16 -5.58
CA CYS A 192 15.20 9.97 -6.05
C CYS A 192 15.31 11.27 -5.24
N SER A 193 16.53 11.77 -4.98
CA SER A 193 16.73 13.01 -4.21
C SER A 193 16.16 12.89 -2.79
N THR A 194 15.11 13.67 -2.47
CA THR A 194 14.32 13.52 -1.24
C THR A 194 13.81 12.10 -1.05
N GLY A 195 13.38 11.43 -2.12
CA GLY A 195 12.99 10.03 -2.06
C GLY A 195 14.13 9.07 -1.75
N GLY A 196 15.34 9.39 -2.21
CA GLY A 196 16.54 8.65 -1.84
C GLY A 196 16.89 8.86 -0.36
N ARG A 197 16.77 10.10 0.15
CA ARG A 197 16.92 10.42 1.57
C ARG A 197 15.91 9.66 2.43
N GLN A 198 14.64 9.66 2.04
CA GLN A 198 13.58 8.92 2.72
C GLN A 198 13.90 7.42 2.76
N GLY A 199 14.34 6.84 1.63
CA GLY A 199 14.76 5.44 1.56
C GLY A 199 15.91 5.12 2.52
N LEU A 200 16.96 5.96 2.57
CA LEU A 200 18.05 5.77 3.53
C LEU A 200 17.59 5.97 4.98
N ASN A 201 16.63 6.85 5.23
CA ASN A 201 16.08 7.06 6.57
C ASN A 201 15.28 5.82 7.03
N LEU A 202 14.42 5.28 6.16
CA LEU A 202 13.68 4.04 6.38
C LEU A 202 14.65 2.89 6.70
N ALA A 203 15.72 2.72 5.92
CA ALA A 203 16.73 1.70 6.19
C ALA A 203 17.38 1.82 7.58
N GLN A 204 17.60 3.05 8.06
CA GLN A 204 18.32 3.32 9.32
C GLN A 204 17.42 3.27 10.55
N HIS A 205 16.17 3.71 10.44
CA HIS A 205 15.26 3.86 11.57
C HIS A 205 14.16 2.79 11.62
N PHE A 206 13.78 2.24 10.46
CA PHE A 206 12.66 1.31 10.30
C PHE A 206 13.07 0.15 9.37
N PRO A 207 14.07 -0.65 9.75
CA PRO A 207 14.67 -1.66 8.85
C PRO A 207 13.68 -2.75 8.41
N ASP A 208 12.55 -2.92 9.11
CA ASP A 208 11.53 -3.94 8.81
C ASP A 208 10.42 -3.44 7.86
N ASP A 209 10.45 -2.16 7.47
CA ASP A 209 9.42 -1.57 6.60
C ASP A 209 9.47 -2.14 5.18
N TYR A 210 10.68 -2.37 4.65
CA TYR A 210 10.94 -2.70 3.25
C TYR A 210 11.99 -3.80 3.06
N ASP A 211 11.67 -4.80 2.23
CA ASP A 211 12.61 -5.86 1.81
C ASP A 211 13.66 -5.35 0.82
N GLY A 212 13.37 -4.25 0.12
CA GLY A 212 14.30 -3.63 -0.82
C GLY A 212 14.07 -2.13 -0.98
N ILE A 213 15.16 -1.38 -0.99
CA ILE A 213 15.15 0.08 -1.13
C ILE A 213 16.06 0.48 -2.29
N LEU A 214 15.48 1.12 -3.31
CA LEU A 214 16.21 1.78 -4.38
C LEU A 214 16.30 3.28 -4.08
N ALA A 215 17.40 3.69 -3.45
CA ALA A 215 17.67 5.08 -3.10
C ALA A 215 18.57 5.76 -4.15
N ASN A 216 17.96 6.48 -5.08
CA ASN A 216 18.69 7.20 -6.14
C ASN A 216 19.04 8.63 -5.71
N ALA A 217 20.25 9.08 -6.06
CA ALA A 217 20.75 10.44 -5.79
C ALA A 217 20.34 11.01 -4.42
N PRO A 218 20.54 10.28 -3.31
CA PRO A 218 19.97 10.65 -2.01
C PRO A 218 20.51 12.01 -1.55
N THR A 219 19.61 12.91 -1.16
CA THR A 219 19.99 14.17 -0.50
C THR A 219 20.33 13.88 0.95
N ILE A 220 21.61 13.85 1.28
CA ILE A 220 22.05 13.67 2.66
C ILE A 220 21.80 14.99 3.40
N GLN A 221 21.11 14.93 4.55
CA GLN A 221 21.16 15.96 5.58
C GLN A 221 21.68 15.34 6.86
#